data_AF-A0A1I3R1G9-F1
#
_entry.id   AF-A0A1I3R1G9-F1
#
_cell.length_a   1.000
_cell.length_b   1.000
_cell.length_c   1.000
_cell.angle_alpha   90.00
_cell.angle_beta   90.00
_cell.angle_gamma   90.00
#
_symmetry.space_group_name_H-M   'P 1'
#
loop_
_entity.id
_entity.type
_entity.pdbx_description
1 polymer ?
#
loop_
_entity_poly.entity_id
_entity_poly.type
_entity_poly.pdbx_seq_one_letter_code
_entity_poly.pdbx_strand_id
1 'polypeptide(L)'
;MIAGLDIKEIAELALLLIATGALSGFLAGVFGIGGGAILVPVFYECFRIAGVPLEVRMPLCVGTSLAVIIPTSIRSCQAHYKRGAVDLTILRVWWLPIIVGVVAGSVVARYAPERLFKIVFVAVAYSAAARLILAREGWKFGDDLPHGQ
;
A
#
# COMPACT_ATOMS: atom_id res chain seq x y z
N MET A 1 12.91 19.98 23.95
CA MET A 1 11.49 19.60 23.88
C MET A 1 10.95 20.07 22.55
N ILE A 2 10.79 19.16 21.58
CA ILE A 2 10.13 19.46 20.30
C ILE A 2 8.79 18.73 20.37
N ALA A 3 7.68 19.41 20.13
CA ALA A 3 6.33 18.84 20.18
C ALA A 3 5.90 18.16 21.50
N GLY A 4 6.51 18.55 22.65
CA GLY A 4 6.16 18.00 23.97
C GLY A 4 6.80 16.64 24.30
N LEU A 5 7.66 16.11 23.41
CA LEU A 5 8.40 14.86 23.60
C LEU A 5 9.89 15.15 23.88
N ASP A 6 10.51 14.29 24.68
CA ASP A 6 11.95 14.31 24.97
C ASP A 6 12.74 13.89 23.71
N ILE A 7 13.96 14.40 23.54
CA ILE A 7 14.86 14.05 22.41
C ILE A 7 15.09 12.53 22.37
N LYS A 8 15.14 11.88 23.54
CA LYS A 8 15.32 10.42 23.64
C LYS A 8 14.14 9.64 23.05
N GLU A 9 12.91 10.08 23.34
CA GLU A 9 11.69 9.44 22.83
C GLU A 9 11.59 9.58 21.31
N ILE A 10 11.99 10.75 20.77
CA ILE A 10 12.04 10.97 19.32
C ILE A 10 13.10 10.06 18.68
N ALA A 11 14.27 9.92 19.32
CA ALA A 11 15.34 9.07 18.81
C ALA A 11 14.94 7.57 18.81
N GLU A 12 14.31 7.09 19.88
CA GLU A 12 13.80 5.71 19.94
C GLU A 12 12.73 5.45 18.90
N LEU A 13 11.76 6.37 18.74
CA LEU A 13 10.72 6.27 17.72
C LEU A 13 11.31 6.25 16.31
N ALA A 14 12.27 7.13 16.02
CA ALA A 14 12.93 7.18 14.72
C ALA A 14 13.67 5.88 14.40
N LEU A 15 14.39 5.32 15.38
CA LEU A 15 15.14 4.07 15.19
C LEU A 15 14.21 2.87 14.97
N LEU A 16 13.09 2.81 15.70
CA LEU A 16 12.02 1.83 15.49
C LEU A 16 11.43 1.93 14.08
N LEU A 17 11.11 3.14 13.62
CA LEU A 17 10.54 3.37 12.29
C LEU A 17 11.52 3.01 11.17
N ILE A 18 12.81 3.33 11.33
CA ILE A 18 13.85 2.96 10.37
C ILE A 18 14.00 1.43 10.28
N ALA A 19 14.13 0.74 11.42
CA ALA A 19 14.27 -0.71 11.45
C ALA A 19 13.05 -1.41 10.82
N THR A 20 11.85 -0.94 11.18
CA THR A 20 10.62 -1.52 10.66
C THR A 20 10.39 -1.19 9.19
N GLY A 21 10.77 0.01 8.75
CA GLY A 21 10.78 0.41 7.34
C GLY A 21 11.75 -0.44 6.50
N ALA A 22 12.96 -0.70 7.01
CA ALA A 22 13.95 -1.53 6.34
C ALA A 22 13.48 -2.99 6.21
N LEU A 23 13.00 -3.59 7.30
CA LEU A 23 12.50 -4.97 7.29
C LEU A 23 11.27 -5.11 6.38
N SER A 24 10.31 -4.19 6.48
CA SER A 24 9.12 -4.22 5.63
C SER A 24 9.46 -4.01 4.16
N GLY A 25 10.39 -3.12 3.83
CA GLY A 25 10.87 -2.90 2.46
C GLY A 25 11.58 -4.13 1.89
N PHE A 26 12.41 -4.80 2.69
CA PHE A 26 13.06 -6.05 2.28
C PHE A 26 12.04 -7.15 1.99
N LEU A 27 11.12 -7.42 2.92
CA LEU A 27 10.06 -8.42 2.74
C LEU A 27 9.16 -8.08 1.53
N ALA A 28 8.83 -6.81 1.33
CA ALA A 28 8.06 -6.36 0.18
C ALA A 28 8.76 -6.62 -1.15
N GLY A 29 10.09 -6.46 -1.18
CA GLY A 29 10.93 -6.78 -2.32
C GLY A 29 11.01 -8.28 -2.61
N VAL A 30 11.18 -9.10 -1.57
CA VAL A 30 11.28 -10.57 -1.71
C VAL A 30 9.97 -11.19 -2.18
N PHE A 31 8.84 -10.79 -1.61
CA PHE A 31 7.54 -11.37 -1.98
C PHE A 31 6.90 -10.71 -3.20
N GLY A 32 7.41 -9.57 -3.67
CA GLY A 32 6.89 -8.87 -4.86
C GLY A 32 5.44 -8.37 -4.74
N ILE A 33 4.84 -8.35 -3.53
CA ILE A 33 3.42 -8.01 -3.30
C ILE A 33 3.20 -6.49 -3.20
N GLY A 34 4.27 -5.70 -3.19
CA GLY A 34 4.22 -4.27 -2.88
C GLY A 34 4.11 -4.02 -1.36
N GLY A 35 4.79 -2.98 -0.87
CA GLY A 35 5.01 -2.78 0.57
C GLY A 35 3.75 -2.61 1.42
N GLY A 36 2.61 -2.26 0.83
CA GLY A 36 1.36 -1.99 1.55
C GLY A 36 0.88 -3.15 2.41
N ALA A 37 1.01 -4.40 1.95
CA ALA A 37 0.57 -5.58 2.72
C ALA A 37 1.34 -5.74 4.05
N ILE A 38 2.58 -5.26 4.11
CA ILE A 38 3.45 -5.34 5.29
C ILE A 38 3.42 -4.05 6.11
N LEU A 39 3.37 -2.89 5.44
CA LEU A 39 3.32 -1.56 6.09
C LEU A 39 2.06 -1.37 6.93
N VAL A 40 0.89 -1.83 6.46
CA VAL A 40 -0.38 -1.64 7.16
C VAL A 40 -0.42 -2.31 8.56
N PRO A 41 -0.10 -3.60 8.72
CA PRO A 41 -0.10 -4.24 10.04
C PRO A 41 0.97 -3.67 10.97
N VAL A 42 2.15 -3.31 10.42
CA VAL A 42 3.19 -2.58 11.15
C VAL A 42 2.64 -1.27 11.73
N PHE A 43 2.03 -0.43 10.88
CA PHE A 43 1.47 0.84 11.34
C PHE A 43 0.32 0.64 12.32
N TYR A 44 -0.46 -0.42 12.17
CA TYR A 44 -1.54 -0.73 13.10
C TYR A 44 -1.01 -0.99 14.51
N GLU A 45 0.09 -1.72 14.63
CA GLU A 45 0.76 -1.95 15.91
C GLU A 45 1.41 -0.69 16.47
N CYS A 46 2.14 0.07 15.64
CA CYS A 46 2.72 1.34 16.07
C CYS A 46 1.64 2.33 16.57
N PHE A 47 0.54 2.48 15.85
CA PHE A 47 -0.56 3.37 16.24
C PHE A 47 -1.35 2.84 17.45
N ARG A 48 -1.41 1.51 17.64
CA ARG A 48 -1.96 0.93 18.88
C ARG A 48 -1.11 1.33 20.09
N ILE A 49 0.21 1.21 20.00
CA ILE A 49 1.14 1.59 21.08
C ILE A 49 1.11 3.09 21.33
N ALA A 50 1.00 3.90 20.28
CA ALA A 50 0.88 5.36 20.36
C ALA A 50 -0.49 5.87 20.89
N GLY A 51 -1.41 4.97 21.25
CA GLY A 51 -2.70 5.35 21.84
C GLY A 51 -3.74 5.89 20.85
N VAL A 52 -3.57 5.64 19.54
CA VAL A 52 -4.53 6.07 18.52
C VAL A 52 -5.87 5.34 18.71
N PRO A 53 -7.01 6.06 18.79
CA PRO A 53 -8.33 5.47 18.96
C PRO A 53 -8.64 4.41 17.91
N LEU A 54 -9.34 3.33 18.31
CA LEU A 54 -9.64 2.21 17.42
C LEU A 54 -10.40 2.67 16.17
N GLU A 55 -11.32 3.62 16.32
CA GLU A 55 -12.22 4.15 15.28
C GLU A 55 -11.50 4.80 14.08
N VAL A 56 -10.28 5.29 14.28
CA VAL A 56 -9.48 5.96 13.22
C VAL A 56 -8.21 5.21 12.89
N ARG A 57 -7.84 4.20 13.68
CA ARG A 57 -6.57 3.49 13.55
C ARG A 57 -6.41 2.84 12.18
N MET A 58 -7.37 2.02 11.75
CA MET A 58 -7.25 1.31 10.48
C MET A 58 -7.27 2.26 9.26
N PRO A 59 -8.18 3.25 9.17
CA PRO A 59 -8.12 4.26 8.11
C PRO A 59 -6.78 5.01 8.07
N LEU A 60 -6.22 5.39 9.23
CA LEU A 60 -4.92 6.04 9.32
C LEU A 60 -3.79 5.15 8.81
N CYS A 61 -3.77 3.86 9.14
CA CYS A 61 -2.76 2.92 8.64
C CYS A 61 -2.78 2.81 7.13
N VAL A 62 -3.99 2.64 6.55
CA VAL A 62 -4.17 2.51 5.10
C VAL A 62 -3.77 3.81 4.39
N GLY A 63 -4.25 4.96 4.88
CA GLY A 63 -3.90 6.27 4.31
C GLY A 63 -2.40 6.58 4.37
N THR A 64 -1.75 6.28 5.51
CA THR A 64 -0.30 6.46 5.66
C THR A 64 0.48 5.56 4.72
N SER A 65 0.06 4.29 4.54
CA SER A 65 0.70 3.39 3.59
C SER A 65 0.59 3.90 2.15
N LEU A 66 -0.58 4.43 1.75
CA LEU A 66 -0.77 5.04 0.44
C LEU A 66 0.12 6.28 0.25
N ALA A 67 0.23 7.13 1.28
CA ALA A 67 1.11 8.29 1.25
C ALA A 67 2.58 7.91 1.01
N VAL A 68 3.04 6.78 1.57
CA VAL A 68 4.39 6.22 1.32
C VAL A 68 4.51 5.60 -0.07
N ILE A 69 3.45 4.95 -0.56
CA ILE A 69 3.42 4.26 -1.86
C ILE A 69 3.42 5.26 -3.04
N ILE A 70 2.79 6.44 -2.91
CA ILE A 70 2.71 7.43 -3.99
C ILE A 70 4.10 7.85 -4.52
N PRO A 71 5.04 8.39 -3.71
CA PRO A 71 6.33 8.86 -4.22
C PRO A 71 7.19 7.71 -4.73
N THR A 72 7.12 6.52 -4.11
CA THR A 72 7.86 5.34 -4.54
C THR A 72 7.33 4.80 -5.89
N SER A 73 6.02 4.81 -6.08
CA SER A 73 5.37 4.42 -7.34
C SER A 73 5.70 5.39 -8.48
N ILE A 74 5.73 6.69 -8.22
CA ILE A 74 6.15 7.70 -9.22
C ILE A 74 7.60 7.45 -9.64
N ARG A 75 8.51 7.27 -8.68
CA ARG A 75 9.94 6.98 -8.96
C ARG A 75 10.09 5.68 -9.75
N SER A 76 9.34 4.63 -9.38
CA SER A 76 9.33 3.34 -10.08
C SER A 76 8.84 3.50 -11.52
N CYS A 77 7.68 4.15 -11.73
CA CYS A 77 7.12 4.42 -13.05
C CYS A 77 8.11 5.21 -13.93
N GLN A 78 8.77 6.24 -13.38
CA GLN A 78 9.79 7.00 -14.11
C GLN A 78 10.99 6.14 -14.52
N ALA A 79 11.46 5.25 -13.63
CA ALA A 79 12.57 4.34 -13.94
C ALA A 79 12.21 3.34 -15.04
N HIS A 80 11.01 2.76 -14.99
CA HIS A 80 10.50 1.87 -16.05
C HIS A 80 10.25 2.60 -17.37
N TYR A 81 9.75 3.84 -17.31
CA TYR A 81 9.53 4.68 -18.48
C TYR A 81 10.84 4.94 -19.23
N LYS A 82 11.91 5.29 -18.50
CA LYS A 82 13.25 5.49 -19.08
C LYS A 82 13.84 4.23 -19.74
N ARG A 83 13.37 3.05 -19.34
CA ARG A 83 13.79 1.75 -19.90
C ARG A 83 12.94 1.31 -21.09
N GLY A 84 11.97 2.12 -21.53
CA GLY A 84 11.06 1.77 -22.62
C GLY A 84 10.06 0.64 -22.27
N ALA A 85 9.93 0.30 -20.99
CA ALA A 85 9.10 -0.82 -20.52
C ALA A 85 7.66 -0.42 -20.15
N VAL A 86 7.26 0.82 -20.43
CA VAL A 86 5.91 1.35 -20.10
C VAL A 86 5.09 1.43 -21.38
N ASP A 87 3.98 0.68 -21.40
CA ASP A 87 2.98 0.76 -22.45
C ASP A 87 2.07 1.97 -22.21
N LEU A 88 2.33 3.04 -22.96
CA LEU A 88 1.53 4.27 -22.91
C LEU A 88 0.13 4.10 -23.51
N THR A 89 -0.06 3.14 -24.40
CA THR A 89 -1.34 2.90 -25.06
C THR A 89 -2.33 2.31 -24.07
N ILE A 90 -1.90 1.31 -23.28
CA ILE A 90 -2.69 0.78 -22.17
C ILE A 90 -2.98 1.89 -21.15
N LEU A 91 -1.97 2.68 -20.77
CA LEU A 91 -2.17 3.78 -19.82
C LEU A 91 -3.24 4.77 -20.31
N ARG A 92 -3.30 5.05 -21.62
CA ARG A 92 -4.27 5.96 -22.23
C ARG A 92 -5.70 5.40 -22.26
N VAL A 93 -5.87 4.09 -22.27
CA VAL A 93 -7.19 3.45 -22.16
C VAL A 93 -7.64 3.40 -20.70
N TRP A 94 -6.70 3.15 -19.77
CA TRP A 94 -7.01 2.86 -18.37
C TRP A 94 -6.98 4.07 -17.44
N TRP A 95 -6.38 5.21 -17.81
CA TRP A 95 -6.27 6.36 -16.90
C TRP A 95 -7.63 6.86 -16.41
N LEU A 96 -8.65 6.90 -17.29
CA LEU A 96 -9.97 7.41 -16.93
C LEU A 96 -10.71 6.45 -15.97
N PRO A 97 -10.85 5.13 -16.24
CA PRO A 97 -11.37 4.18 -15.28
C PRO A 97 -10.65 4.21 -13.93
N ILE A 98 -9.32 4.34 -13.93
CA ILE A 98 -8.52 4.42 -12.69
C ILE A 98 -8.90 5.66 -11.89
N ILE A 99 -8.97 6.84 -12.52
CA ILE A 99 -9.34 8.08 -11.81
C ILE A 99 -10.76 7.97 -11.26
N VAL A 100 -11.71 7.49 -12.06
CA VAL A 100 -13.11 7.31 -11.61
C VAL A 100 -13.16 6.35 -10.42
N GLY A 101 -12.44 5.22 -10.48
CA GLY A 101 -12.36 4.25 -9.39
C GLY A 101 -11.73 4.83 -8.12
N VAL A 102 -10.65 5.60 -8.24
CA VAL A 102 -9.99 6.26 -7.10
C VAL A 102 -10.91 7.32 -6.47
N VAL A 103 -11.56 8.15 -7.28
CA VAL A 103 -12.49 9.18 -6.80
C VAL A 103 -13.68 8.51 -6.10
N ALA A 104 -14.32 7.53 -6.74
CA ALA A 104 -15.43 6.80 -6.14
C ALA A 104 -15.02 6.11 -4.83
N GLY A 105 -13.88 5.42 -4.84
CA GLY A 105 -13.32 4.76 -3.65
C GLY A 105 -13.01 5.75 -2.53
N SER A 106 -12.46 6.92 -2.83
CA SER A 106 -12.15 7.95 -1.85
C SER A 106 -13.41 8.56 -1.21
N VAL A 107 -14.48 8.73 -1.99
CA VAL A 107 -15.77 9.20 -1.48
C VAL A 107 -16.39 8.17 -0.55
N VAL A 108 -16.40 6.89 -0.95
CA VAL A 108 -16.89 5.80 -0.10
C VAL A 108 -16.05 5.69 1.18
N ALA A 109 -14.73 5.78 1.07
CA ALA A 109 -13.80 5.72 2.20
C ALA A 109 -14.05 6.81 3.25
N ARG A 110 -14.54 8.00 2.84
CA ARG A 110 -14.86 9.11 3.75
C ARG A 110 -16.00 8.78 4.71
N TYR A 111 -16.95 7.94 4.29
CA TYR A 111 -18.12 7.55 5.08
C TYR A 111 -18.02 6.11 5.60
N ALA A 112 -16.93 5.41 5.31
CA ALA A 112 -16.72 4.03 5.69
C ALA A 112 -16.37 3.90 7.18
N PRO A 113 -17.01 2.96 7.92
CA PRO A 113 -16.62 2.67 9.29
C PRO A 113 -15.26 1.97 9.32
N GLU A 114 -14.52 2.09 10.43
CA GLU A 114 -13.22 1.41 10.63
C GLU A 114 -13.26 -0.08 10.31
N ARG A 115 -14.34 -0.74 10.73
CA ARG A 115 -14.55 -2.17 10.51
C ARG A 115 -14.51 -2.54 9.03
N LEU A 116 -14.98 -1.66 8.14
CA LEU A 116 -14.94 -1.90 6.69
C LEU A 116 -13.49 -1.91 6.19
N PHE A 117 -12.66 -0.94 6.59
CA PHE A 117 -11.24 -0.92 6.23
C PHE A 117 -10.52 -2.18 6.71
N LYS A 118 -10.83 -2.63 7.94
CA LYS A 118 -10.24 -3.86 8.50
C LYS A 118 -10.66 -5.09 7.70
N ILE A 119 -11.95 -5.25 7.40
CA ILE A 119 -12.46 -6.39 6.62
C ILE A 119 -11.86 -6.40 5.21
N VAL A 120 -11.86 -5.25 4.51
CA VAL A 120 -11.29 -5.13 3.17
C VAL A 120 -9.81 -5.47 3.17
N PHE A 121 -9.05 -4.93 4.13
CA PHE A 121 -7.63 -5.24 4.25
C PHE A 121 -7.40 -6.73 4.49
N VAL A 122 -8.13 -7.35 5.41
CA VAL A 122 -8.02 -8.80 5.69
C VAL A 122 -8.35 -9.61 4.44
N ALA A 123 -9.43 -9.28 3.72
CA ALA A 123 -9.80 -9.96 2.49
C ALA A 123 -8.70 -9.85 1.42
N VAL A 124 -8.15 -8.65 1.20
CA VAL A 124 -7.06 -8.42 0.25
C VAL A 124 -5.79 -9.17 0.68
N ALA A 125 -5.42 -9.11 1.97
CA ALA A 125 -4.24 -9.80 2.50
C ALA A 125 -4.36 -11.32 2.35
N TYR A 126 -5.53 -11.89 2.67
CA TYR A 126 -5.80 -13.31 2.45
C TYR A 126 -5.78 -13.68 0.97
N SER A 127 -6.34 -12.85 0.09
CA SER A 127 -6.29 -13.09 -1.35
C SER A 127 -4.84 -13.09 -1.88
N ALA A 128 -4.00 -12.19 -1.39
CA ALA A 128 -2.58 -12.12 -1.74
C ALA A 128 -1.81 -13.33 -1.20
N ALA A 129 -2.06 -13.73 0.04
CA ALA A 129 -1.47 -14.92 0.65
C ALA A 129 -1.89 -16.19 -0.09
N ALA A 130 -3.18 -16.33 -0.41
CA ALA A 130 -3.71 -17.44 -1.19
C ALA A 130 -3.06 -17.47 -2.58
N ARG A 131 -2.95 -16.31 -3.26
CA ARG A 131 -2.26 -16.23 -4.55
C ARG A 131 -0.80 -16.64 -4.44
N LEU A 132 -0.08 -16.27 -3.40
CA LEU A 132 1.33 -16.69 -3.23
C LEU A 132 1.48 -18.19 -2.97
N ILE A 133 0.59 -18.79 -2.18
CA ILE A 133 0.63 -20.22 -1.85
C ILE A 133 0.15 -21.07 -3.04
N LEU A 134 -0.89 -20.60 -3.74
CA LEU A 134 -1.58 -21.33 -4.80
C LEU A 134 -1.13 -20.92 -6.20
N ALA A 135 -0.15 -20.02 -6.35
CA ALA A 135 0.39 -19.57 -7.64
C ALA A 135 0.92 -20.77 -8.43
N ARG A 136 0.03 -21.40 -9.18
CA ARG A 136 0.35 -22.29 -10.29
C ARG A 136 0.39 -21.43 -11.54
N GLU A 137 1.41 -21.64 -12.36
CA GLU A 137 1.71 -20.89 -13.60
C GLU A 137 0.56 -20.87 -14.63
N GLY A 138 -0.53 -21.62 -14.41
CA GLY A 138 -1.68 -21.75 -15.29
C GLY A 138 -2.81 -20.72 -15.12
N TRP A 139 -2.73 -19.76 -14.20
CA TRP A 139 -3.74 -18.69 -14.09
C TRP A 139 -3.54 -17.61 -15.17
N LYS A 140 -3.86 -17.98 -16.43
CA LYS A 140 -4.00 -17.03 -17.55
C LYS A 140 -5.47 -16.65 -17.70
N PHE A 141 -5.84 -15.46 -17.24
CA PHE A 141 -7.17 -14.89 -17.46
C PHE A 141 -7.37 -14.33 -18.89
N GLY A 142 -6.35 -14.45 -19.75
CA GLY A 142 -6.36 -14.11 -21.17
C GLY A 142 -5.04 -14.53 -21.82
N ASP A 143 -5.07 -14.81 -23.13
CA ASP A 143 -3.89 -15.20 -23.90
C ASP A 143 -3.01 -14.00 -24.28
N ASP A 144 -3.61 -12.80 -24.36
CA ASP A 144 -2.95 -11.55 -24.72
C ASP A 144 -3.31 -10.40 -23.76
N LEU A 145 -2.37 -9.45 -23.61
CA LEU A 145 -2.61 -8.20 -22.92
C LEU A 145 -3.67 -7.38 -23.69
N PRO A 146 -4.55 -6.61 -23.01
CA PRO A 146 -5.51 -5.76 -23.69
C PRO A 146 -4.78 -4.80 -24.62
N HIS A 147 -4.92 -5.02 -25.93
CA HIS A 147 -4.31 -4.18 -26.95
C HIS A 147 -5.00 -2.82 -26.91
N GLY A 148 -4.24 -1.79 -26.54
CA GLY A 148 -4.63 -0.43 -26.84
C GLY A 148 -4.57 -0.27 -28.36
N GLN A 149 -5.73 -0.04 -28.98
CA GLN A 149 -5.80 0.35 -30.39
C GLN A 149 -5.28 1.77 -30.59
#